data_AF-A0A957CQ59-F1
#
_entry.id   AF-A0A957CQ59-F1
#
_cell.length_a   1.000
_cell.length_b   1.000
_cell.length_c   1.000
_cell.angle_alpha   90.00
_cell.angle_beta   90.00
_cell.angle_gamma   90.00
#
_symmetry.space_group_name_H-M   'P 1'
#
loop_
_entity.id
_entity.type
_entity.pdbx_description
1 polymer ?
#
loop_
_entity_poly.entity_id
_entity_poly.type
_entity_poly.pdbx_seq_one_letter_code
_entity_poly.pdbx_strand_id
1 'polypeptide(L)'
;LTRRFHKQEEFAAGYAPLYAHLFGTLAHWFDGGPGDPIVDWLMAAGNGRAAFDVPLLLVAALHRDVLMGVPEAAALARFYPTVGGSADWQSPAFAGTLREAILVRRDALTPFIQTATVQTNETGRGLAWVLPLLFTGWEAVHLVDLGASAGLNLVADQRAFRLLDENEQIIADLGLGTPPQFQTICQFGPQSSVISPQSFPHILSRTGCDIAPFRLETAVDE
;
A
#
# COMPACT_ATOMS: atom_id res chain seq x y z
N LEU A 1 -14.64 13.00 9.87
CA LEU A 1 -13.37 12.31 9.53
C LEU A 1 -12.83 11.47 10.68
N THR A 2 -12.98 11.87 11.94
CA THR A 2 -12.57 11.13 13.16
C THR A 2 -12.73 9.61 13.10
N ARG A 3 -13.98 9.11 12.93
CA ARG A 3 -14.26 7.66 12.80
C ARG A 3 -13.47 6.97 11.68
N ARG A 4 -13.15 7.68 10.59
CA ARG A 4 -12.41 7.11 9.46
C ARG A 4 -10.93 6.97 9.76
N PHE A 5 -10.33 7.89 10.52
CA PHE A 5 -8.97 7.75 11.01
C PHE A 5 -8.83 6.54 11.96
N HIS A 6 -9.69 6.43 12.97
CA HIS A 6 -9.73 5.26 13.87
C HIS A 6 -9.88 3.93 13.11
N LYS A 7 -10.76 3.88 12.10
CA LYS A 7 -10.89 2.66 11.27
C LYS A 7 -9.64 2.31 10.48
N GLN A 8 -8.90 3.31 9.99
CA GLN A 8 -7.66 3.05 9.25
C GLN A 8 -6.52 2.65 10.18
N GLU A 9 -6.49 3.19 11.41
CA GLU A 9 -5.60 2.72 12.47
C GLU A 9 -5.84 1.24 12.78
N GLU A 10 -7.08 0.85 13.07
CA GLU A 10 -7.46 -0.54 13.34
C GLU A 10 -7.06 -1.48 12.20
N PHE A 11 -7.33 -1.06 10.95
CA PHE A 11 -7.01 -1.87 9.77
C PHE A 11 -5.50 -2.04 9.56
N ALA A 12 -4.73 -0.96 9.71
CA ALA A 12 -3.28 -0.99 9.48
C ALA A 12 -2.51 -1.69 10.60
N ALA A 13 -3.06 -1.79 11.82
CA ALA A 13 -2.38 -2.33 12.99
C ALA A 13 -1.81 -3.75 12.78
N GLY A 14 -2.49 -4.57 11.96
CA GLY A 14 -2.10 -5.96 11.71
C GLY A 14 -0.91 -6.16 10.78
N TYR A 15 -0.55 -5.17 9.95
CA TYR A 15 0.48 -5.38 8.91
C TYR A 15 1.30 -4.14 8.53
N ALA A 16 0.90 -2.93 8.95
CA ALA A 16 1.60 -1.68 8.67
C ALA A 16 1.67 -0.78 9.93
N PRO A 17 2.51 -1.13 10.94
CA PRO A 17 2.50 -0.48 12.26
C PRO A 17 2.74 1.04 12.23
N LEU A 18 3.63 1.52 11.34
CA LEU A 18 3.86 2.96 11.15
C LEU A 18 2.59 3.68 10.69
N TYR A 19 1.85 3.09 9.74
CA TYR A 19 0.62 3.67 9.21
C TYR A 19 -0.49 3.65 10.26
N ALA A 20 -0.59 2.58 11.04
CA ALA A 20 -1.50 2.54 12.19
C ALA A 20 -1.22 3.71 13.15
N HIS A 21 0.05 3.95 13.47
CA HIS A 21 0.46 5.05 14.34
C HIS A 21 0.21 6.44 13.74
N LEU A 22 0.42 6.61 12.42
CA LEU A 22 0.05 7.82 11.69
C LEU A 22 -1.44 8.11 11.80
N PHE A 23 -2.27 7.11 11.51
CA PHE A 23 -3.73 7.24 11.57
C PHE A 23 -4.21 7.52 12.99
N GLY A 24 -3.68 6.84 14.00
CA GLY A 24 -4.03 7.06 15.41
C GLY A 24 -3.62 8.45 15.92
N THR A 25 -2.44 8.93 15.52
CA THR A 25 -2.00 10.30 15.85
C THR A 25 -2.96 11.35 15.26
N LEU A 26 -3.35 11.18 14.00
CA LEU A 26 -4.33 12.06 13.34
C LEU A 26 -5.71 11.92 13.98
N ALA A 27 -6.15 10.70 14.32
CA ALA A 27 -7.40 10.44 15.01
C ALA A 27 -7.47 11.21 16.33
N HIS A 28 -6.39 11.19 17.12
CA HIS A 28 -6.30 11.90 18.39
C HIS A 28 -6.45 13.42 18.24
N TRP A 29 -5.85 14.03 17.20
CA TRP A 29 -6.07 15.46 16.91
C TRP A 29 -7.53 15.74 16.55
N PHE A 30 -8.17 14.84 15.79
CA PHE A 30 -9.59 14.94 15.45
C PHE A 30 -10.53 14.72 16.65
N ASP A 31 -10.14 13.91 17.64
CA ASP A 31 -10.89 13.72 18.88
C ASP A 31 -10.91 14.98 19.74
N GLY A 32 -9.88 15.82 19.63
CA GLY A 32 -9.79 17.14 20.28
C GLY A 32 -10.81 18.17 19.79
N GLY A 33 -11.48 17.92 18.66
CA GLY A 33 -12.50 18.79 18.08
C GLY A 33 -11.94 19.92 17.20
N PRO A 34 -12.82 20.85 16.75
CA PRO A 34 -12.42 21.96 15.87
C PRO A 34 -11.53 22.99 16.60
N GLY A 35 -10.74 23.74 15.84
CA GLY A 35 -9.79 24.74 16.35
C GLY A 35 -8.33 24.27 16.34
N ASP A 36 -8.08 23.01 16.01
CA ASP A 36 -6.76 22.54 15.60
C ASP A 36 -6.51 22.93 14.11
N PRO A 37 -5.44 23.67 13.78
CA PRO A 37 -5.19 24.12 12.41
C PRO A 37 -5.11 23.01 11.36
N ILE A 38 -4.67 21.80 11.74
CA ILE A 38 -4.63 20.65 10.83
C ILE A 38 -6.03 20.08 10.63
N VAL A 39 -6.82 19.97 11.70
CA VAL A 39 -8.20 19.46 11.63
C VAL A 39 -9.04 20.38 10.74
N ASP A 40 -8.97 21.70 10.98
CA ASP A 40 -9.73 22.70 10.24
C ASP A 40 -9.31 22.72 8.76
N TRP A 41 -8.00 22.70 8.49
CA TRP A 41 -7.47 22.62 7.12
C TRP A 41 -7.91 21.33 6.42
N LEU A 42 -7.79 20.17 7.05
CA LEU A 42 -8.07 18.89 6.41
C LEU A 42 -9.57 18.71 6.15
N MET A 43 -10.44 19.25 7.02
CA MET A 43 -11.88 19.31 6.78
C MET A 43 -12.20 20.17 5.55
N ALA A 44 -11.50 21.28 5.35
CA ALA A 44 -11.67 22.13 4.17
C ALA A 44 -11.08 21.49 2.90
N ALA A 45 -9.86 20.95 2.96
CA ALA A 45 -9.20 20.30 1.84
C ALA A 45 -9.95 19.03 1.38
N GLY A 46 -10.54 18.28 2.32
CA GLY A 46 -11.35 17.11 2.04
C GLY A 46 -12.81 17.40 1.68
N ASN A 47 -13.23 18.66 1.58
CA ASN A 47 -14.61 19.00 1.25
C ASN A 47 -14.99 18.45 -0.15
N GLY A 48 -16.14 17.78 -0.24
CA GLY A 48 -16.58 17.11 -1.47
C GLY A 48 -15.92 15.75 -1.74
N ARG A 49 -14.94 15.32 -0.93
CA ARG A 49 -14.35 13.98 -1.01
C ARG A 49 -15.16 12.96 -0.20
N ALA A 50 -15.11 11.69 -0.60
CA ALA A 50 -15.59 10.62 0.26
C ALA A 50 -14.75 10.61 1.55
N ALA A 51 -15.40 10.51 2.71
CA ALA A 51 -14.70 10.52 4.00
C ALA A 51 -13.70 9.37 4.16
N PHE A 52 -13.85 8.29 3.38
CA PHE A 52 -12.89 7.19 3.31
C PHE A 52 -11.57 7.60 2.66
N ASP A 53 -11.61 8.50 1.67
CA ASP A 53 -10.43 8.85 0.87
C ASP A 53 -9.46 9.72 1.63
N VAL A 54 -9.97 10.69 2.39
CA VAL A 54 -9.17 11.76 2.98
C VAL A 54 -8.00 11.25 3.85
N PRO A 55 -8.19 10.29 4.77
CA PRO A 55 -7.07 9.72 5.53
C PRO A 55 -6.01 9.07 4.62
N LEU A 56 -6.44 8.32 3.61
CA LEU A 56 -5.57 7.58 2.72
C LEU A 56 -4.76 8.54 1.82
N LEU A 57 -5.42 9.56 1.27
CA LEU A 57 -4.78 10.56 0.43
C LEU A 57 -3.78 11.42 1.21
N LEU A 58 -4.08 11.80 2.46
CA LEU A 58 -3.15 12.55 3.30
C LEU A 58 -1.87 11.74 3.54
N VAL A 59 -2.00 10.50 4.02
CA VAL A 59 -0.83 9.67 4.34
C VAL A 59 -0.06 9.27 3.06
N ALA A 60 -0.76 9.01 1.95
CA ALA A 60 -0.12 8.78 0.66
C ALA A 60 0.69 9.99 0.18
N ALA A 61 0.16 11.21 0.31
CA ALA A 61 0.85 12.42 -0.08
C ALA A 61 2.09 12.69 0.78
N LEU A 62 1.98 12.50 2.10
CA LEU A 62 3.11 12.63 3.02
C LEU A 62 4.22 11.62 2.70
N HIS A 63 3.85 10.36 2.43
CA HIS A 63 4.83 9.34 2.09
C HIS A 63 5.47 9.59 0.73
N ARG A 64 4.69 10.04 -0.26
CA ARG A 64 5.23 10.49 -1.57
C ARG A 64 6.26 11.60 -1.36
N ASP A 65 5.94 12.63 -0.58
CA ASP A 65 6.86 13.73 -0.31
C ASP A 65 8.16 13.24 0.38
N VAL A 66 8.06 12.24 1.27
CA VAL A 66 9.23 11.55 1.88
C VAL A 66 10.06 10.79 0.84
N LEU A 67 9.42 10.00 -0.04
CA LEU A 67 10.10 9.24 -1.11
C LEU A 67 10.82 10.17 -2.10
N MET A 68 10.19 11.30 -2.43
CA MET A 68 10.74 12.32 -3.32
C MET A 68 11.83 13.19 -2.66
N GLY A 69 12.10 13.00 -1.37
CA GLY A 69 13.09 13.79 -0.64
C GLY A 69 12.74 15.28 -0.55
N VAL A 70 11.44 15.60 -0.49
CA VAL A 70 10.97 16.99 -0.34
C VAL A 70 11.58 17.59 0.93
N PRO A 71 12.28 18.75 0.85
CA PRO A 71 13.03 19.30 1.99
C PRO A 71 12.18 19.49 3.25
N GLU A 72 10.94 19.94 3.09
CA GLU A 72 10.03 20.20 4.21
C GLU A 72 9.44 18.92 4.83
N ALA A 73 9.62 17.75 4.20
CA ALA A 73 9.28 16.44 4.73
C ALA A 73 10.52 15.67 5.24
N ALA A 74 11.73 16.22 5.12
CA ALA A 74 12.97 15.51 5.42
C ALA A 74 13.06 15.01 6.88
N ALA A 75 12.54 15.79 7.83
CA ALA A 75 12.49 15.38 9.23
C ALA A 75 11.62 14.14 9.46
N LEU A 76 10.58 13.95 8.64
CA LEU A 76 9.66 12.82 8.73
C LEU A 76 10.30 11.53 8.18
N ALA A 77 11.21 11.65 7.20
CA ALA A 77 11.87 10.51 6.54
C ALA A 77 12.56 9.54 7.51
N ARG A 78 13.11 10.05 8.62
CA ARG A 78 13.78 9.22 9.64
C ARG A 78 12.88 8.13 10.25
N PHE A 79 11.56 8.29 10.18
CA PHE A 79 10.56 7.35 10.70
C PHE A 79 10.06 6.35 9.64
N TYR A 80 10.46 6.49 8.38
CA TYR A 80 9.97 5.68 7.26
C TYR A 80 11.03 4.65 6.84
N PRO A 81 10.85 3.34 7.14
CA PRO A 81 11.77 2.28 6.74
C PRO A 81 11.97 2.20 5.22
N THR A 82 10.97 2.60 4.44
CA THR A 82 11.00 2.63 2.97
C THR A 82 12.08 3.53 2.37
N VAL A 83 12.59 4.49 3.15
CA VAL A 83 13.72 5.36 2.78
C VAL A 83 14.93 5.19 3.72
N GLY A 84 15.00 4.04 4.42
CA GLY A 84 16.08 3.73 5.35
C GLY A 84 15.94 4.35 6.74
N GLY A 85 14.79 4.97 7.05
CA GLY A 85 14.48 5.48 8.38
C GLY A 85 14.38 4.36 9.42
N SER A 86 14.96 4.59 10.60
CA SER A 86 14.99 3.62 11.70
C SER A 86 14.59 4.24 13.04
N ALA A 87 14.16 5.51 13.06
CA ALA A 87 13.73 6.17 14.27
C ALA A 87 12.43 5.55 14.79
N ASP A 88 12.31 5.45 16.11
CA ASP A 88 11.12 4.94 16.77
C ASP A 88 9.93 5.88 16.56
N TRP A 89 8.93 5.40 15.80
CA TRP A 89 7.70 6.13 15.55
C TRP A 89 6.81 6.23 16.80
N GLN A 90 7.03 5.41 17.84
CA GLN A 90 6.33 5.55 19.12
C GLN A 90 6.92 6.65 20.01
N SER A 91 8.05 7.25 19.61
CA SER A 91 8.68 8.33 20.36
C SER A 91 7.78 9.59 20.40
N PRO A 92 7.79 10.36 21.51
CA PRO A 92 7.02 11.60 21.60
C PRO A 92 7.35 12.65 20.51
N ALA A 93 8.54 12.55 19.91
CA ALA A 93 8.96 13.43 18.82
C ALA A 93 8.14 13.25 17.53
N PHE A 94 7.58 12.06 17.30
CA PHE A 94 6.88 11.72 16.07
C PHE A 94 5.71 12.65 15.78
N ALA A 95 4.82 12.84 16.75
CA ALA A 95 3.63 13.67 16.59
C ALA A 95 3.99 15.13 16.25
N GLY A 96 5.03 15.68 16.88
CA GLY A 96 5.54 17.01 16.59
C GLY A 96 6.08 17.14 15.16
N THR A 97 6.91 16.18 14.74
CA THR A 97 7.47 16.15 13.37
C THR A 97 6.38 15.98 12.30
N LEU A 98 5.41 15.10 12.53
CA LEU A 98 4.27 14.91 11.63
C LEU A 98 3.45 16.21 11.49
N ARG A 99 3.18 16.87 12.62
CA ARG A 99 2.43 18.12 12.66
C ARG A 99 3.14 19.22 11.88
N GLU A 100 4.44 19.39 12.09
CA GLU A 100 5.26 20.37 11.38
C GLU A 100 5.25 20.11 9.87
N ALA A 101 5.51 18.86 9.46
CA ALA A 101 5.51 18.48 8.05
C ALA A 101 4.16 18.77 7.38
N ILE A 102 3.04 18.43 8.02
CA ILE A 102 1.70 18.72 7.49
C ILE A 102 1.46 20.22 7.37
N LEU A 103 1.76 21.01 8.40
CA LEU A 103 1.51 22.45 8.40
C LEU A 103 2.31 23.17 7.33
N VAL A 104 3.59 22.82 7.15
CA VAL A 104 4.45 23.42 6.13
C VAL A 104 4.02 22.99 4.72
N ARG A 105 3.57 21.74 4.56
CA ARG A 105 3.18 21.19 3.25
C ARG A 105 1.73 21.43 2.85
N ARG A 106 0.88 21.95 3.74
CA ARG A 106 -0.59 22.01 3.59
C ARG A 106 -1.06 22.52 2.21
N ASP A 107 -0.43 23.58 1.70
CA ASP A 107 -0.82 24.21 0.43
C ASP A 107 -0.49 23.29 -0.77
N ALA A 108 0.63 22.56 -0.68
CA ALA A 108 1.03 21.58 -1.69
C ALA A 108 0.25 20.25 -1.59
N LEU A 109 -0.19 19.86 -0.39
CA LEU A 109 -1.00 18.65 -0.18
C LEU A 109 -2.46 18.85 -0.58
N THR A 110 -2.98 20.07 -0.47
CA THR A 110 -4.39 20.40 -0.78
C THR A 110 -4.84 19.96 -2.17
N PRO A 111 -4.17 20.33 -3.28
CA PRO A 111 -4.61 19.91 -4.61
C PRO A 111 -4.61 18.39 -4.76
N PHE A 112 -3.61 17.70 -4.19
CA PHE A 112 -3.56 16.24 -4.21
C PHE A 112 -4.74 15.61 -3.49
N ILE A 113 -5.07 16.06 -2.28
CA ILE A 113 -6.24 15.56 -1.51
C ILE A 113 -7.55 15.81 -2.27
N GLN A 114 -7.65 16.92 -2.99
CA GLN A 114 -8.87 17.29 -3.72
C GLN A 114 -9.06 16.47 -5.00
N THR A 115 -8.00 16.16 -5.73
CA THR A 115 -8.10 15.60 -7.08
C THR A 115 -7.69 14.14 -7.20
N ALA A 116 -6.78 13.65 -6.35
CA ALA A 116 -6.26 12.30 -6.50
C ALA A 116 -7.33 11.23 -6.25
N THR A 117 -7.15 10.06 -6.86
CA THR A 117 -8.01 8.91 -6.68
C THR A 117 -7.34 7.93 -5.73
N VAL A 118 -8.08 7.47 -4.72
CA VAL A 118 -7.61 6.36 -3.89
C VAL A 118 -7.59 5.07 -4.72
N GLN A 119 -6.42 4.43 -4.77
CA GLN A 119 -6.24 3.09 -5.30
C GLN A 119 -5.72 2.21 -4.16
N THR A 120 -6.56 1.30 -3.67
CA THR A 120 -6.17 0.30 -2.68
C THR A 120 -5.48 -0.85 -3.41
N ASN A 121 -4.22 -0.62 -3.77
CA ASN A 121 -3.47 -1.61 -4.52
C ASN A 121 -3.17 -2.83 -3.64
N GLU A 122 -3.63 -4.01 -4.07
CA GLU A 122 -3.41 -5.28 -3.36
C GLU A 122 -2.56 -6.18 -4.25
N THR A 123 -1.24 -6.02 -4.10
CA THR A 123 -0.27 -6.73 -4.93
C THR A 123 -0.09 -8.19 -4.53
N GLY A 124 -0.55 -8.55 -3.31
CA GLY A 124 -0.64 -9.95 -2.89
C GLY A 124 -1.64 -10.75 -3.75
N ARG A 125 -2.65 -10.08 -4.33
CA ARG A 125 -3.64 -10.70 -5.22
C ARG A 125 -3.02 -11.34 -6.45
N GLY A 126 -1.83 -10.92 -6.87
CA GLY A 126 -1.09 -11.54 -7.96
C GLY A 126 -0.94 -13.07 -7.82
N LEU A 127 -0.94 -13.58 -6.59
CA LEU A 127 -0.95 -15.02 -6.31
C LEU A 127 -2.11 -15.76 -6.99
N ALA A 128 -3.27 -15.10 -7.14
CA ALA A 128 -4.49 -15.69 -7.71
C ALA A 128 -4.33 -16.15 -9.15
N TRP A 129 -3.39 -15.58 -9.92
CA TRP A 129 -3.07 -16.07 -11.26
C TRP A 129 -1.71 -16.79 -11.31
N VAL A 130 -0.73 -16.39 -10.49
CA VAL A 130 0.59 -17.05 -10.43
C VAL A 130 0.46 -18.52 -10.06
N LEU A 131 -0.31 -18.84 -9.01
CA LEU A 131 -0.46 -20.22 -8.53
C LEU A 131 -1.10 -21.16 -9.57
N PRO A 132 -2.31 -20.90 -10.10
CA PRO A 132 -2.94 -21.81 -11.06
C PRO A 132 -2.16 -21.93 -12.37
N LEU A 133 -1.44 -20.89 -12.79
CA LEU A 133 -0.65 -20.91 -14.02
C LEU A 133 0.43 -22.01 -14.00
N LEU A 134 1.01 -22.27 -12.84
CA LEU A 134 2.02 -23.33 -12.62
C LEU A 134 1.46 -24.76 -12.77
N PHE A 135 0.14 -24.93 -12.83
CA PHE A 135 -0.50 -26.24 -13.02
C PHE A 135 -1.05 -26.45 -14.43
N THR A 136 -0.91 -25.47 -15.33
CA THR A 136 -1.43 -25.56 -16.69
C THR A 136 -0.56 -26.42 -17.62
N GLY A 137 0.75 -26.48 -17.36
CA GLY A 137 1.72 -27.12 -18.25
C GLY A 137 1.92 -26.37 -19.58
N TRP A 138 1.45 -25.13 -19.69
CA TRP A 138 1.64 -24.32 -20.89
C TRP A 138 3.09 -23.86 -21.02
N GLU A 139 3.59 -23.76 -22.26
CA GLU A 139 4.92 -23.22 -22.53
C GLU A 139 4.92 -21.68 -22.54
N ALA A 140 3.81 -21.07 -22.97
CA ALA A 140 3.68 -19.62 -23.12
C ALA A 140 2.23 -19.14 -22.97
N VAL A 141 2.06 -17.87 -22.56
CA VAL A 141 0.76 -17.23 -22.37
C VAL A 141 0.76 -15.76 -22.76
N HIS A 142 -0.43 -15.24 -23.09
CA HIS A 142 -0.73 -13.80 -23.08
C HIS A 142 -1.56 -13.50 -21.84
N LEU A 143 -1.09 -12.59 -20.97
CA LEU A 143 -1.76 -12.26 -19.72
C LEU A 143 -2.74 -11.11 -19.92
N VAL A 144 -3.99 -11.31 -19.52
CA VAL A 144 -5.01 -10.26 -19.39
C VAL A 144 -5.48 -10.24 -17.94
N ASP A 145 -5.23 -9.14 -17.24
CA ASP A 145 -5.62 -8.96 -15.83
C ASP A 145 -6.71 -7.88 -15.71
N LEU A 146 -7.87 -8.28 -15.19
CA LEU A 146 -9.02 -7.40 -14.94
C LEU A 146 -8.98 -6.94 -13.49
N GLY A 147 -8.84 -5.63 -13.30
CA GLY A 147 -8.42 -5.06 -12.03
C GLY A 147 -6.92 -5.27 -11.83
N ALA A 148 -6.06 -4.75 -12.71
CA ALA A 148 -4.61 -4.96 -12.64
C ALA A 148 -3.91 -4.19 -11.50
N SER A 149 -4.66 -3.42 -10.70
CA SER A 149 -4.14 -2.69 -9.54
C SER A 149 -3.12 -1.63 -9.93
N ALA A 150 -3.50 -0.73 -10.84
CA ALA A 150 -2.57 0.22 -11.47
C ALA A 150 -1.44 -0.49 -12.24
N GLY A 151 -1.74 -1.67 -12.80
CA GLY A 151 -0.76 -2.51 -13.49
C GLY A 151 0.19 -3.30 -12.58
N LEU A 152 0.16 -3.10 -11.26
CA LEU A 152 1.11 -3.73 -10.33
C LEU A 152 0.98 -5.26 -10.26
N ASN A 153 -0.20 -5.81 -10.56
CA ASN A 153 -0.43 -7.26 -10.62
C ASN A 153 -0.09 -7.88 -11.97
N LEU A 154 0.13 -7.06 -13.01
CA LEU A 154 0.64 -7.56 -14.28
C LEU A 154 2.03 -8.14 -14.14
N VAL A 155 2.82 -7.72 -13.16
CA VAL A 155 4.19 -8.20 -12.91
C VAL A 155 4.27 -9.12 -11.69
N ALA A 156 3.16 -9.77 -11.31
CA ALA A 156 3.17 -10.62 -10.12
C ALA A 156 4.15 -11.80 -10.20
N ASP A 157 4.45 -12.34 -11.37
CA ASP A 157 5.51 -13.34 -11.57
C ASP A 157 6.90 -12.84 -11.15
N GLN A 158 7.12 -11.53 -11.13
CA GLN A 158 8.37 -10.91 -10.69
C GLN A 158 8.40 -10.65 -9.17
N ARG A 159 7.32 -10.97 -8.46
CA ARG A 159 7.22 -10.89 -7.00
C ARG A 159 7.55 -12.24 -6.36
N ALA A 160 7.58 -12.27 -5.04
CA ALA A 160 7.92 -13.46 -4.27
C ALA A 160 6.79 -13.81 -3.30
N PHE A 161 6.18 -14.97 -3.49
CA PHE A 161 5.08 -15.46 -2.65
C PHE A 161 5.51 -16.73 -1.92
N ARG A 162 5.35 -16.75 -0.60
CA ARG A 162 5.60 -17.90 0.25
C ARG A 162 4.29 -18.49 0.73
N LEU A 163 4.06 -19.74 0.39
CA LEU A 163 2.92 -20.52 0.88
C LEU A 163 3.35 -21.29 2.13
N LEU A 164 2.60 -21.11 3.21
CA LEU A 164 2.80 -21.75 4.50
C LEU A 164 1.61 -22.64 4.83
N ASP A 165 1.80 -23.77 5.52
CA ASP A 165 0.68 -24.53 6.07
C ASP A 165 0.18 -23.89 7.37
N GLU A 166 -0.82 -24.50 8.00
CA GLU A 166 -1.39 -24.05 9.28
C GLU A 166 -0.42 -24.09 10.46
N ASN A 167 0.71 -24.80 10.33
CA ASN A 167 1.79 -24.87 11.32
C ASN A 167 2.99 -23.99 10.91
N GLU A 168 2.76 -23.05 10.00
CA GLU A 168 3.77 -22.13 9.44
C GLU A 168 4.93 -22.83 8.72
N GLN A 169 4.77 -24.09 8.30
CA GLN A 169 5.76 -24.79 7.50
C GLN A 169 5.68 -24.37 6.05
N ILE A 170 6.85 -24.16 5.42
CA ILE A 170 6.92 -23.75 4.01
C ILE A 170 6.46 -24.91 3.12
N ILE A 171 5.44 -24.64 2.31
CA ILE A 171 4.94 -25.55 1.28
C ILE A 171 5.65 -25.26 -0.04
N ALA A 172 5.72 -23.99 -0.42
CA ALA A 172 6.28 -23.54 -1.70
C ALA A 172 6.67 -22.06 -1.64
N ASP A 173 7.74 -21.73 -2.36
CA ASP A 173 8.07 -20.34 -2.74
C ASP A 173 7.79 -20.19 -4.25
N LEU A 174 7.05 -19.15 -4.63
CA LEU A 174 6.58 -18.89 -5.99
C LEU A 174 7.02 -17.52 -6.48
N GLY A 175 7.13 -17.40 -7.80
CA GLY A 175 7.57 -16.19 -8.49
C GLY A 175 9.10 -16.07 -8.56
N LEU A 176 9.58 -14.97 -9.13
CA LEU A 176 11.00 -14.73 -9.43
C LEU A 176 11.64 -13.69 -8.50
N GLY A 177 10.83 -13.01 -7.68
CA GLY A 177 11.32 -12.01 -6.74
C GLY A 177 12.12 -12.62 -5.59
N THR A 178 13.00 -11.82 -4.98
CA THR A 178 13.70 -12.17 -3.74
C THR A 178 14.04 -10.89 -2.95
N PRO A 179 13.93 -10.88 -1.60
CA PRO A 179 13.40 -11.94 -0.72
C PRO A 179 11.86 -12.10 -0.83
N PRO A 180 11.24 -13.11 -0.16
CA PRO A 180 9.78 -13.24 -0.07
C PRO A 180 9.10 -11.94 0.34
N GLN A 181 8.10 -11.52 -0.44
CA GLN A 181 7.36 -10.27 -0.25
C GLN A 181 5.99 -10.53 0.40
N PHE A 182 5.36 -11.65 0.06
CA PHE A 182 4.05 -12.03 0.55
C PHE A 182 4.12 -13.41 1.20
N GLN A 183 3.43 -13.57 2.33
CA GLN A 183 3.21 -14.86 2.98
C GLN A 183 1.72 -15.16 2.99
N THR A 184 1.36 -16.41 2.67
CA THR A 184 -0.04 -16.86 2.63
C THR A 184 -0.15 -18.20 3.33
N ILE A 185 -0.97 -18.25 4.38
CA ILE A 185 -1.30 -19.48 5.09
C ILE A 185 -2.36 -20.24 4.27
N CYS A 186 -2.03 -21.45 3.89
CA CYS A 186 -2.86 -22.35 3.09
C CYS A 186 -3.46 -23.42 4.00
N GLN A 187 -4.76 -23.65 3.83
CA GLN A 187 -5.45 -24.79 4.42
C GLN A 187 -5.68 -25.84 3.35
N PHE A 188 -5.25 -27.06 3.61
CA PHE A 188 -5.41 -28.16 2.69
C PHE A 188 -6.58 -29.06 3.08
N GLY A 189 -7.28 -29.57 2.07
CA GLY A 189 -8.16 -30.71 2.28
C GLY A 189 -7.35 -31.99 2.57
N PRO A 190 -8.00 -33.05 3.08
CA PRO A 190 -7.35 -34.31 3.46
C PRO A 190 -6.62 -35.06 2.33
N GLN A 191 -6.61 -34.55 1.10
CA GLN A 191 -6.03 -35.19 -0.09
C GLN A 191 -4.91 -34.39 -0.78
N SER A 192 -4.44 -33.27 -0.23
CA SER A 192 -3.43 -32.46 -0.92
C SER A 192 -2.36 -31.91 0.03
N SER A 193 -1.14 -32.44 -0.03
CA SER A 193 0.01 -31.86 0.70
C SER A 193 1.21 -31.58 -0.19
N VAL A 194 1.12 -31.91 -1.49
CA VAL A 194 2.25 -31.77 -2.40
C VAL A 194 1.88 -30.81 -3.54
N ILE A 195 2.44 -29.60 -3.49
CA ILE A 195 2.49 -28.71 -4.64
C ILE A 195 3.75 -29.06 -5.41
N SER A 196 3.59 -29.66 -6.60
CA SER A 196 4.68 -29.87 -7.56
C SER A 196 4.45 -28.94 -8.76
N PRO A 197 4.88 -27.67 -8.66
CA PRO A 197 4.65 -26.69 -9.73
C PRO A 197 5.45 -27.07 -10.98
N GLN A 198 4.86 -26.86 -12.15
CA GLN A 198 5.60 -26.92 -13.42
C GLN A 198 6.48 -25.67 -13.57
N SER A 199 7.33 -25.64 -14.59
CA SER A 199 8.04 -24.41 -14.96
C SER A 199 7.06 -23.29 -15.29
N PHE A 200 7.41 -22.07 -14.91
CA PHE A 200 6.62 -20.89 -15.22
C PHE A 200 6.58 -20.66 -16.75
N PRO A 201 5.40 -20.48 -17.38
CA PRO A 201 5.32 -20.24 -18.82
C PRO A 201 5.93 -18.88 -19.20
N HIS A 202 6.41 -18.77 -20.44
CA HIS A 202 6.81 -17.49 -21.01
C HIS A 202 5.60 -16.56 -21.17
N ILE A 203 5.63 -15.40 -20.52
CA ILE A 203 4.60 -14.36 -20.70
C ILE A 203 4.96 -13.52 -21.94
N LEU A 204 4.23 -13.73 -23.02
CA LEU A 204 4.47 -13.08 -24.33
C LEU A 204 3.95 -11.65 -24.39
N SER A 205 2.86 -11.35 -23.69
CA SER A 205 2.36 -9.98 -23.52
C SER A 205 1.55 -9.84 -22.22
N ARG A 206 1.41 -8.59 -21.76
CA ARG A 206 0.67 -8.23 -20.54
C ARG A 206 -0.31 -7.10 -20.88
N THR A 207 -1.59 -7.32 -20.60
CA THR A 207 -2.65 -6.32 -20.79
C THR A 207 -3.42 -6.15 -19.50
N GLY A 208 -3.38 -4.96 -18.92
CA GLY A 208 -4.17 -4.62 -17.73
C GLY A 208 -5.42 -3.83 -18.10
N CYS A 209 -6.51 -4.11 -17.39
CA CYS A 209 -7.73 -3.30 -17.46
C CYS A 209 -8.13 -2.90 -16.05
N ASP A 210 -8.16 -1.61 -15.74
CA ASP A 210 -8.64 -1.08 -14.47
C ASP A 210 -9.78 -0.08 -14.75
N ILE A 211 -10.71 0.08 -13.79
CA ILE A 211 -11.79 1.08 -13.91
C ILE A 211 -11.23 2.50 -13.87
N ALA A 212 -10.14 2.69 -13.13
CA ALA A 212 -9.39 3.94 -13.03
C ALA A 212 -7.89 3.61 -13.18
N PRO A 213 -7.43 3.28 -14.41
CA PRO A 213 -6.04 2.92 -14.61
C PRO A 213 -5.17 4.12 -14.25
N PHE A 214 -4.13 3.88 -13.48
CA PHE A 214 -3.14 4.90 -13.21
C PHE A 214 -2.41 5.21 -14.52
N ARG A 215 -2.61 6.42 -15.05
CA ARG A 215 -1.99 6.84 -16.30
C ARG A 215 -0.65 7.47 -15.98
N LEU A 216 0.42 6.88 -16.50
CA LEU A 216 1.74 7.49 -16.53
C LEU A 216 1.82 8.29 -17.83
N GLU A 217 1.42 9.57 -17.80
CA GLU A 217 1.54 10.45 -18.97
C GLU A 217 2.85 11.25 -18.92
N THR A 218 3.43 11.43 -17.73
CA THR A 218 4.63 12.22 -17.47
C THR A 218 5.49 11.57 -16.38
N ALA A 219 6.77 11.97 -16.29
CA ALA A 219 7.67 11.55 -15.20
C ALA A 219 7.26 12.09 -13.81
N VAL A 220 6.25 12.96 -13.74
CA VAL A 220 5.69 13.47 -12.48
C VAL A 220 4.56 12.57 -11.98
N ASP A 221 4.07 11.66 -12.84
CA ASP A 221 3.10 10.64 -12.47
C ASP A 221 3.77 9.43 -11.81
N GLU A 222 5.09 9.24 -11.98
CA GLU A 222 5.91 8.26 -11.24
C GLU A 222 6.33 8.78 -9.85
#